data_AF-A0AAN9FEI1-F1
#
_entry.id   AF-A0AAN9FEI1-F1
#
_cell.length_a   1.000
_cell.length_b   1.000
_cell.length_c   1.000
_cell.angle_alpha   90.00
_cell.angle_beta   90.00
_cell.angle_gamma   90.00
#
_symmetry.space_group_name_H-M   'P 1'
#
loop_
_entity.id
_entity.type
_entity.pdbx_description
1 polymer ?
#
loop_
_entity_poly.entity_id
_entity_poly.type
_entity_poly.pdbx_seq_one_letter_code
_entity_poly.pdbx_strand_id
1 'polypeptide(L)'
;MGLPKEHVIQPLHDGDSDDIHDNLSKFATTNGHWMLFLWKVAWQCLLTNDARRRRHLTLDGTCPACQEGDEDLFRLLCDCPYAIMVCWHFIPTSDLSRFMQGDFKQWFHNNLVTSIGTLISKHDWPILFALALEHFWYCRNKLVFENEYVSLLGSVKMFRMRSKEICRALRTSDPVTLSSIQNRVFSISWKRPEEGWVKLNTDGSFFQAPESAACGGIMRDHIGSFVSAFSCQLGNCSIIDAELWAILHGLRLAYGRGLRRVVMESDSLVAIRFLQEGCVPTHECAPLVR
;
A
#
# COMPACT_ATOMS: atom_id res chain seq x y z
N MET A 1 11.65 33.33 5.81
CA MET A 1 10.82 32.10 5.75
C MET A 1 11.75 30.91 5.86
N GLY A 2 11.68 30.15 6.95
CA GLY A 2 12.53 28.97 7.16
C GLY A 2 12.09 27.83 6.24
N LEU A 3 13.05 27.10 5.69
CA LEU A 3 12.82 25.91 4.86
C LEU A 3 12.07 24.82 5.68
N PRO A 4 11.16 24.04 5.08
CA PRO A 4 10.49 22.93 5.75
C PRO A 4 11.50 21.83 6.11
N LYS A 5 11.29 21.16 7.27
CA LYS A 5 12.18 20.09 7.75
C LYS A 5 11.99 18.81 6.94
N GLU A 6 13.07 18.30 6.36
CA GLU A 6 13.13 17.02 5.64
C GLU A 6 13.19 15.83 6.63
N HIS A 7 12.44 14.75 6.35
CA HIS A 7 12.52 13.48 7.09
C HIS A 7 13.01 12.35 6.18
N VAL A 8 14.10 11.68 6.58
CA VAL A 8 14.76 10.57 5.85
C VAL A 8 14.44 9.24 6.54
N ILE A 9 14.04 8.22 5.78
CA ILE A 9 13.69 6.86 6.26
C ILE A 9 14.76 5.86 5.75
N GLN A 10 15.14 4.82 6.51
CA GLN A 10 16.12 3.78 6.10
C GLN A 10 15.51 2.34 6.04
N PRO A 11 16.04 1.39 5.23
CA PRO A 11 15.44 0.05 4.99
C PRO A 11 16.11 -1.15 5.73
N LEU A 12 15.49 -2.36 5.65
CA LEU A 12 15.95 -3.68 6.16
C LEU A 12 15.92 -4.80 5.07
N HIS A 13 16.67 -5.90 5.28
CA HIS A 13 17.24 -6.93 4.34
C HIS A 13 16.31 -8.01 3.69
N ASP A 14 16.86 -8.70 2.65
CA ASP A 14 16.22 -9.30 1.43
C ASP A 14 15.93 -10.84 1.35
N GLY A 15 16.13 -11.68 2.37
CA GLY A 15 16.22 -13.15 2.16
C GLY A 15 14.92 -13.96 1.95
N ASP A 16 13.76 -13.47 2.42
CA ASP A 16 12.49 -14.22 2.46
C ASP A 16 11.46 -13.77 1.40
N SER A 17 11.92 -12.95 0.46
CA SER A 17 11.12 -12.20 -0.51
C SER A 17 10.42 -13.10 -1.54
N ASP A 18 11.11 -14.14 -2.01
CA ASP A 18 10.80 -14.73 -3.32
C ASP A 18 9.59 -15.69 -3.29
N ASP A 19 9.43 -16.52 -2.26
CA ASP A 19 8.29 -17.45 -2.14
C ASP A 19 6.96 -16.71 -1.86
N ILE A 20 7.01 -15.65 -1.06
CA ILE A 20 5.84 -14.80 -0.83
C ILE A 20 5.46 -14.07 -2.13
N HIS A 21 6.45 -13.51 -2.84
CA HIS A 21 6.22 -12.79 -4.09
C HIS A 21 5.53 -13.67 -5.15
N ASP A 22 5.99 -14.91 -5.34
CA ASP A 22 5.41 -15.85 -6.30
C ASP A 22 3.97 -16.22 -5.94
N ASN A 23 3.63 -16.35 -4.66
CA ASN A 23 2.26 -16.61 -4.23
C ASN A 23 1.36 -15.36 -4.32
N LEU A 24 1.90 -14.16 -4.12
CA LEU A 24 1.16 -12.91 -4.28
C LEU A 24 0.75 -12.65 -5.75
N SER A 25 1.55 -13.12 -6.70
CA SER A 25 1.25 -13.01 -8.14
C SER A 25 -0.09 -13.66 -8.53
N LYS A 26 -0.52 -14.69 -7.79
CA LYS A 26 -1.82 -15.36 -7.98
C LYS A 26 -3.01 -14.45 -7.68
N PHE A 27 -2.83 -13.43 -6.84
CA PHE A 27 -3.87 -12.44 -6.54
C PHE A 27 -3.89 -11.29 -7.55
N ALA A 28 -2.77 -11.04 -8.23
CA ALA A 28 -2.68 -10.04 -9.30
C ALA A 28 -3.67 -10.32 -10.45
N THR A 29 -3.94 -11.60 -10.71
CA THR A 29 -4.89 -12.05 -11.74
C THR A 29 -6.36 -11.86 -11.34
N THR A 30 -6.64 -11.73 -10.04
CA THR A 30 -8.00 -11.54 -9.51
C THR A 30 -8.30 -10.05 -9.30
N ASN A 31 -7.34 -9.31 -8.72
CA ASN A 31 -7.42 -7.86 -8.53
C ASN A 31 -6.02 -7.30 -8.19
N GLY A 32 -5.47 -6.42 -9.05
CA GLY A 32 -4.15 -5.80 -8.82
C GLY A 32 -4.01 -5.04 -7.50
N HIS A 33 -5.13 -4.54 -6.94
CA HIS A 33 -5.15 -3.89 -5.63
C HIS A 33 -4.75 -4.86 -4.49
N TRP A 34 -5.19 -6.11 -4.56
CA TRP A 34 -4.89 -7.10 -3.52
C TRP A 34 -3.43 -7.50 -3.50
N MET A 35 -2.78 -7.58 -4.65
CA MET A 35 -1.34 -7.85 -4.72
C MET A 35 -0.57 -6.77 -3.95
N LEU A 36 -0.85 -5.50 -4.21
CA LEU A 36 -0.19 -4.39 -3.52
C LEU A 36 -0.54 -4.36 -2.02
N PHE A 37 -1.80 -4.62 -1.66
CA PHE A 37 -2.23 -4.66 -0.27
C PHE A 37 -1.52 -5.78 0.51
N LEU A 38 -1.56 -7.01 0.01
CA LEU A 38 -0.91 -8.16 0.64
C LEU A 38 0.62 -8.01 0.68
N TRP A 39 1.22 -7.37 -0.34
CA TRP A 39 2.62 -6.95 -0.29
C TRP A 39 2.85 -5.98 0.88
N LYS A 40 2.02 -4.95 1.06
CA LYS A 40 2.16 -4.06 2.22
C LYS A 40 2.02 -4.82 3.55
N VAL A 41 1.16 -5.83 3.62
CA VAL A 41 1.01 -6.69 4.81
C VAL A 41 2.28 -7.51 5.04
N ALA A 42 2.79 -8.21 4.03
CA ALA A 42 3.94 -9.11 4.21
C ALA A 42 5.22 -8.35 4.61
N TRP A 43 5.41 -7.14 4.08
CA TRP A 43 6.51 -6.24 4.43
C TRP A 43 6.21 -5.34 5.64
N GLN A 44 5.10 -5.59 6.35
CA GLN A 44 4.65 -4.82 7.51
C GLN A 44 4.64 -3.30 7.33
N CYS A 45 4.26 -2.87 6.13
CA CYS A 45 4.26 -1.48 5.68
C CYS A 45 2.88 -0.80 5.80
N LEU A 46 1.88 -1.47 6.37
CA LEU A 46 0.61 -0.81 6.72
C LEU A 46 0.82 0.24 7.82
N LEU A 47 0.11 1.35 7.70
CA LEU A 47 0.25 2.51 8.58
C LEU A 47 -0.59 2.33 9.88
N THR A 48 -0.27 1.29 10.65
CA THR A 48 -0.85 1.05 11.98
C THR A 48 -0.52 2.17 12.96
N ASN A 49 -1.19 2.28 14.10
CA ASN A 49 -0.91 3.34 15.06
C ASN A 49 0.50 3.21 15.66
N ASP A 50 1.04 2.00 15.81
CA ASP A 50 2.47 1.85 16.13
C ASP A 50 3.36 2.48 15.04
N ALA A 51 3.11 2.17 13.76
CA ALA A 51 3.86 2.74 12.65
C ALA A 51 3.69 4.26 12.53
N ARG A 52 2.48 4.79 12.78
CA ARG A 52 2.19 6.23 12.81
C ARG A 52 2.94 6.91 13.96
N ARG A 53 2.96 6.30 15.14
CA ARG A 53 3.66 6.81 16.33
C ARG A 53 5.16 6.84 16.10
N ARG A 54 5.75 5.77 15.57
CA ARG A 54 7.17 5.73 15.15
C ARG A 54 7.52 6.80 14.11
N ARG A 55 6.55 7.21 13.29
CA ARG A 55 6.69 8.28 12.28
C ARG A 55 6.25 9.66 12.77
N HIS A 56 5.92 9.81 14.06
CA HIS A 56 5.44 11.06 14.66
C HIS A 56 4.15 11.61 14.02
N LEU A 57 3.31 10.75 13.45
CA LEU A 57 2.00 11.08 12.87
C LEU A 57 0.84 10.98 13.87
N THR A 58 1.11 10.45 15.07
CA THR A 58 0.20 10.36 16.22
C THR A 58 1.04 10.21 17.49
N LEU A 59 0.50 10.61 18.63
CA LEU A 59 1.06 10.30 19.96
C LEU A 59 0.48 9.02 20.54
N ASP A 60 -0.70 8.63 20.07
CA ASP A 60 -1.44 7.47 20.55
C ASP A 60 -1.16 6.26 19.64
N GLY A 61 -0.56 5.23 20.23
CA GLY A 61 -0.26 3.96 19.56
C GLY A 61 -1.34 2.91 19.74
N THR A 62 -2.40 3.19 20.52
CA THR A 62 -3.38 2.17 20.90
C THR A 62 -4.19 1.64 19.73
N CYS A 63 -4.65 0.39 19.83
CA CYS A 63 -5.56 -0.19 18.85
C CYS A 63 -6.91 0.56 18.85
N PRO A 64 -7.30 1.21 17.75
CA PRO A 64 -8.53 2.01 17.72
C PRO A 64 -9.79 1.14 17.83
N ALA A 65 -9.71 -0.14 17.43
CA ALA A 65 -10.86 -1.04 17.44
C ALA A 65 -11.19 -1.58 18.84
N CYS A 66 -10.18 -1.95 19.64
CA CYS A 66 -10.39 -2.51 20.98
C CYS A 66 -9.99 -1.56 22.12
N GLN A 67 -9.30 -0.46 21.82
CA GLN A 67 -8.80 0.51 22.80
C GLN A 67 -7.83 -0.09 23.84
N GLU A 68 -7.22 -1.23 23.50
CA GLU A 68 -6.33 -1.98 24.38
C GLU A 68 -5.03 -2.37 23.66
N GLY A 69 -3.90 -2.08 24.30
CA GLY A 69 -2.57 -2.38 23.77
C GLY A 69 -2.20 -1.57 22.52
N ASP A 70 -0.94 -1.65 22.11
CA ASP A 70 -0.45 -1.00 20.91
C ASP A 70 -0.97 -1.70 19.63
N GLU A 71 -1.34 -0.90 18.62
CA GLU A 71 -1.74 -1.39 17.29
C GLU A 71 -0.50 -1.73 16.46
N ASP A 72 0.12 -2.88 16.72
CA ASP A 72 0.98 -3.50 15.72
C ASP A 72 0.15 -4.19 14.63
N LEU A 73 0.82 -4.70 13.61
CA LEU A 73 0.15 -5.33 12.47
C LEU A 73 -0.55 -6.64 12.83
N PHE A 74 0.02 -7.42 13.75
CA PHE A 74 -0.54 -8.70 14.16
C PHE A 74 -1.75 -8.50 15.08
N ARG A 75 -1.68 -7.52 15.99
CA ARG A 75 -2.81 -7.00 16.77
C ARG A 75 -3.96 -6.63 15.85
N LEU A 76 -3.70 -5.76 14.87
CA LEU A 76 -4.71 -5.28 13.93
C LEU A 76 -5.39 -6.43 13.15
N LEU A 77 -4.61 -7.36 12.61
CA LEU A 77 -5.10 -8.34 11.64
C LEU A 77 -5.50 -9.69 12.24
N CYS A 78 -5.06 -10.00 13.46
CA CYS A 78 -5.21 -11.32 14.07
C CYS A 78 -5.75 -11.24 15.50
N ASP A 79 -5.01 -10.65 16.44
CA ASP A 79 -5.24 -10.85 17.88
C ASP A 79 -6.12 -9.80 18.58
N CYS A 80 -6.50 -8.72 17.87
CA CYS A 80 -7.47 -7.76 18.38
C CYS A 80 -8.81 -8.46 18.67
N PRO A 81 -9.44 -8.24 19.85
CA PRO A 81 -10.75 -8.83 20.17
C PRO A 81 -11.80 -8.64 19.08
N TYR A 82 -11.83 -7.47 18.43
CA TYR A 82 -12.71 -7.21 17.29
C TYR A 82 -12.44 -8.16 16.11
N ALA A 83 -11.18 -8.33 15.72
CA ALA A 83 -10.79 -9.22 14.62
C ALA A 83 -11.11 -10.68 14.95
N ILE A 84 -10.81 -11.13 16.17
CA ILE A 84 -11.14 -12.47 16.67
C ILE A 84 -12.65 -12.74 16.58
N MET A 85 -13.48 -11.82 17.07
CA MET A 85 -14.93 -11.97 17.05
C MET A 85 -15.48 -12.06 15.64
N VAL A 86 -14.94 -11.27 14.70
CA VAL A 86 -15.32 -11.35 13.29
C VAL A 86 -14.89 -12.70 12.71
N CYS A 87 -13.66 -13.17 12.98
CA CYS A 87 -13.15 -14.47 12.57
C CYS A 87 -14.02 -15.65 13.05
N TRP A 88 -14.57 -15.61 14.27
CA TRP A 88 -15.49 -16.65 14.77
C TRP A 88 -16.73 -16.89 13.88
N HIS A 89 -17.11 -15.93 13.04
CA HIS A 89 -18.29 -16.06 12.18
C HIS A 89 -18.02 -16.73 10.83
N PHE A 90 -16.77 -17.02 10.50
CA PHE A 90 -16.37 -17.68 9.25
C PHE A 90 -15.22 -18.68 9.38
N ILE A 91 -14.51 -18.71 10.53
CA ILE A 91 -13.55 -19.74 10.91
C ILE A 91 -14.22 -20.60 12.00
N PRO A 92 -14.32 -21.92 11.82
CA PRO A 92 -14.80 -22.83 12.86
C PRO A 92 -13.98 -22.70 14.15
N THR A 93 -14.67 -22.72 15.29
CA THR A 93 -14.06 -22.49 16.60
C THR A 93 -12.92 -23.47 16.92
N SER A 94 -13.00 -24.72 16.44
CA SER A 94 -11.96 -25.74 16.58
C SER A 94 -10.62 -25.32 15.99
N ASP A 95 -10.64 -24.48 14.96
CA ASP A 95 -9.48 -24.16 14.14
C ASP A 95 -8.94 -22.75 14.39
N LEU A 96 -9.62 -21.96 15.22
CA LEU A 96 -9.16 -20.62 15.58
C LEU A 96 -7.81 -20.66 16.31
N SER A 97 -7.64 -21.63 17.22
CA SER A 97 -6.36 -21.79 17.92
C SER A 97 -5.21 -22.05 16.94
N ARG A 98 -5.45 -22.83 15.89
CA ARG A 98 -4.50 -23.11 14.80
C ARG A 98 -4.32 -21.92 13.89
N PHE A 99 -5.39 -21.18 13.62
CA PHE A 99 -5.36 -19.96 12.83
C PHE A 99 -4.45 -18.92 13.46
N MET A 100 -4.36 -18.82 14.79
CA MET A 100 -3.57 -17.80 15.49
C MET A 100 -2.17 -18.29 15.91
N GLN A 101 -1.72 -19.44 15.42
CA GLN A 101 -0.41 -20.01 15.80
C GLN A 101 0.75 -19.40 15.01
N GLY A 102 1.87 -19.24 15.73
CA GLY A 102 3.14 -18.78 15.17
C GLY A 102 3.34 -17.27 15.30
N ASP A 103 4.52 -16.81 14.92
CA ASP A 103 4.76 -15.38 14.71
C ASP A 103 4.04 -14.87 13.45
N PHE A 104 4.01 -13.54 13.27
CA PHE A 104 3.31 -12.92 12.12
C PHE A 104 3.73 -13.51 10.77
N LYS A 105 5.04 -13.75 10.58
CA LYS A 105 5.56 -14.20 9.29
C LYS A 105 5.14 -15.63 9.00
N GLN A 106 5.27 -16.52 9.98
CA GLN A 106 4.82 -17.91 9.90
C GLN A 106 3.30 -17.99 9.74
N TRP A 107 2.56 -17.17 10.48
CA TRP A 107 1.10 -17.07 10.41
C TRP A 107 0.63 -16.65 9.01
N PHE A 108 1.21 -15.58 8.46
CA PHE A 108 0.86 -15.04 7.15
C PHE A 108 1.19 -16.04 6.04
N HIS A 109 2.38 -16.66 6.09
CA HIS A 109 2.81 -17.69 5.13
C HIS A 109 1.90 -18.92 5.19
N ASN A 110 1.59 -19.43 6.38
CA ASN A 110 0.75 -20.63 6.54
C ASN A 110 -0.68 -20.46 5.99
N ASN A 111 -1.24 -19.25 6.12
CA ASN A 111 -2.61 -18.98 5.69
C ASN A 111 -2.72 -18.60 4.20
N LEU A 112 -1.66 -18.06 3.59
CA LEU A 112 -1.63 -17.75 2.15
C LEU A 112 -1.06 -18.86 1.27
N VAL A 113 0.02 -19.51 1.72
CA VAL A 113 0.84 -20.42 0.91
C VAL A 113 0.55 -21.86 1.25
N THR A 114 0.81 -22.25 2.51
CA THR A 114 0.69 -23.64 2.95
C THR A 114 -0.76 -24.12 2.97
N SER A 115 -1.72 -23.19 2.97
CA SER A 115 -3.17 -23.43 3.04
C SER A 115 -3.44 -24.46 4.13
N ILE A 116 -3.28 -24.06 5.40
CA ILE A 116 -3.59 -24.90 6.57
C ILE A 116 -4.85 -25.72 6.25
N GLY A 117 -4.61 -27.00 5.99
CA GLY A 117 -5.63 -27.88 5.45
C GLY A 117 -6.69 -28.08 6.51
N THR A 118 -7.82 -27.40 6.32
CA THR A 118 -9.22 -27.80 6.62
C THR A 118 -10.12 -26.54 6.56
N LEU A 119 -11.27 -26.61 5.87
CA LEU A 119 -12.62 -26.12 6.31
C LEU A 119 -13.51 -25.40 5.27
N ILE A 120 -12.98 -24.87 4.18
CA ILE A 120 -13.81 -24.31 3.09
C ILE A 120 -13.14 -24.79 1.80
N SER A 121 -13.92 -25.31 0.83
CA SER A 121 -13.43 -25.98 -0.39
C SER A 121 -12.02 -25.54 -0.77
N LYS A 122 -11.06 -26.49 -0.76
CA LYS A 122 -9.58 -26.34 -0.78
C LYS A 122 -8.97 -25.25 -1.69
N HIS A 123 -9.73 -24.66 -2.60
CA HIS A 123 -9.30 -23.66 -3.57
C HIS A 123 -9.48 -22.20 -3.11
N ASP A 124 -10.41 -21.90 -2.19
CA ASP A 124 -10.80 -20.50 -1.92
C ASP A 124 -10.19 -19.92 -0.62
N TRP A 125 -9.56 -20.74 0.24
CA TRP A 125 -9.08 -20.27 1.56
C TRP A 125 -8.09 -19.10 1.49
N PRO A 126 -7.02 -19.11 0.67
CA PRO A 126 -6.10 -17.97 0.57
C PRO A 126 -6.81 -16.68 0.17
N ILE A 127 -7.88 -16.79 -0.64
CA ILE A 127 -8.71 -15.66 -1.08
C ILE A 127 -9.58 -15.14 0.07
N LEU A 128 -10.23 -16.03 0.82
CA LEU A 128 -11.01 -15.67 2.00
C LEU A 128 -10.13 -15.06 3.10
N PHE A 129 -8.92 -15.58 3.27
CA PHE A 129 -7.94 -15.01 4.18
C PHE A 129 -7.52 -13.61 3.74
N ALA A 130 -7.12 -13.42 2.47
CA ALA A 130 -6.78 -12.11 1.91
C ALA A 130 -7.93 -11.10 2.06
N LEU A 131 -9.17 -11.55 1.84
CA LEU A 131 -10.38 -10.75 2.03
C LEU A 131 -10.58 -10.33 3.49
N ALA A 132 -10.31 -11.22 4.44
CA ALA A 132 -10.44 -10.89 5.85
C ALA A 132 -9.42 -9.82 6.25
N LEU A 133 -8.16 -9.95 5.79
CA LEU A 133 -7.13 -8.94 6.03
C LEU A 133 -7.51 -7.58 5.45
N GLU A 134 -7.98 -7.54 4.20
CA GLU A 134 -8.43 -6.31 3.55
C GLU A 134 -9.63 -5.70 4.29
N HIS A 135 -10.57 -6.53 4.74
CA HIS A 135 -11.75 -6.10 5.48
C HIS A 135 -11.39 -5.49 6.84
N PHE A 136 -10.47 -6.09 7.58
CA PHE A 136 -9.98 -5.52 8.85
C PHE A 136 -9.27 -4.19 8.64
N TRP A 137 -8.42 -4.10 7.61
CA TRP A 137 -7.77 -2.85 7.24
C TRP A 137 -8.79 -1.76 6.85
N TYR A 138 -9.81 -2.13 6.08
CA TYR A 138 -10.91 -1.24 5.69
C TYR A 138 -11.68 -0.71 6.92
N CYS A 139 -12.15 -1.60 7.80
CA CYS A 139 -12.90 -1.22 9.01
C CYS A 139 -12.08 -0.31 9.91
N ARG A 140 -10.78 -0.61 10.07
CA ARG A 140 -9.86 0.23 10.83
C ARG A 140 -9.70 1.61 10.21
N ASN A 141 -9.52 1.71 8.89
CA ASN A 141 -9.33 3.01 8.23
C ASN A 141 -10.60 3.86 8.26
N LYS A 142 -11.78 3.25 8.09
CA LYS A 142 -13.08 3.88 8.34
C LYS A 142 -13.13 4.52 9.73
N LEU A 143 -12.70 3.79 10.76
CA LEU A 143 -12.69 4.29 12.12
C LEU A 143 -11.67 5.44 12.32
N VAL A 144 -10.44 5.27 11.83
CA VAL A 144 -9.35 6.23 12.09
C VAL A 144 -9.47 7.51 11.27
N PHE A 145 -9.89 7.42 10.02
CA PHE A 145 -9.87 8.54 9.08
C PHE A 145 -11.25 9.14 8.81
N GLU A 146 -12.32 8.37 8.97
CA GLU A 146 -13.71 8.84 8.76
C GLU A 146 -14.50 8.92 10.08
N ASN A 147 -13.91 8.51 11.21
CA ASN A 147 -14.59 8.40 12.51
C ASN A 147 -15.87 7.52 12.45
N GLU A 148 -15.88 6.53 11.56
CA GLU A 148 -17.00 5.62 11.35
C GLU A 148 -16.70 4.23 11.90
N TYR A 149 -17.41 3.84 12.96
CA TYR A 149 -17.30 2.50 13.54
C TYR A 149 -18.19 1.48 12.82
N VAL A 150 -17.57 0.42 12.28
CA VAL A 150 -18.29 -0.71 11.70
C VAL A 150 -18.61 -1.73 12.81
N SER A 151 -19.88 -1.86 13.18
CA SER A 151 -20.33 -2.84 14.18
C SER A 151 -19.97 -4.29 13.79
N LEU A 152 -19.83 -5.18 14.77
CA LEU A 152 -19.54 -6.60 14.54
C LEU A 152 -20.52 -7.24 13.55
N LEU A 153 -21.82 -7.00 13.73
CA LEU A 153 -22.86 -7.53 12.83
C LEU A 153 -22.72 -6.96 11.41
N GLY A 154 -22.44 -5.66 11.28
CA GLY A 154 -22.18 -5.01 10.00
C GLY A 154 -20.96 -5.61 9.30
N SER A 155 -19.87 -5.76 10.05
CA SER A 155 -18.59 -6.34 9.63
C SER A 155 -18.78 -7.75 9.06
N VAL A 156 -19.45 -8.63 9.82
CA VAL A 156 -19.76 -10.01 9.40
C VAL A 156 -20.65 -10.03 8.16
N LYS A 157 -21.65 -9.15 8.08
CA LYS A 157 -22.54 -9.07 6.91
C LYS A 157 -21.76 -8.63 5.67
N MET A 158 -20.94 -7.58 5.77
CA MET A 158 -20.10 -7.07 4.68
C MET A 158 -19.12 -8.13 4.18
N PHE A 159 -18.41 -8.78 5.09
CA PHE A 159 -17.47 -9.85 4.76
C PHE A 159 -18.16 -11.01 4.04
N ARG A 160 -19.32 -11.47 4.53
CA ARG A 160 -20.10 -12.54 3.89
C ARG A 160 -20.60 -12.16 2.50
N MET A 161 -21.04 -10.93 2.29
CA MET A 161 -21.49 -10.45 0.98
C MET A 161 -20.31 -10.44 -0.01
N ARG A 162 -19.18 -9.82 0.36
CA ARG A 162 -17.97 -9.79 -0.48
C ARG A 162 -17.44 -11.20 -0.78
N SER A 163 -17.39 -12.07 0.22
CA SER A 163 -16.97 -13.46 0.04
C SER A 163 -17.83 -14.18 -0.99
N LYS A 164 -19.16 -14.02 -0.92
CA LYS A 164 -20.09 -14.63 -1.90
C LYS A 164 -19.90 -14.07 -3.30
N GLU A 165 -19.71 -12.75 -3.43
CA GLU A 165 -19.48 -12.09 -4.71
C GLU A 165 -18.23 -12.60 -5.40
N ILE A 166 -17.12 -12.69 -4.66
CA ILE A 166 -15.83 -13.15 -5.19
C ILE A 166 -15.87 -14.64 -5.52
N CYS A 167 -16.38 -15.47 -4.61
CA CYS A 167 -16.57 -16.89 -4.90
C CYS A 167 -17.49 -17.12 -6.11
N ARG A 168 -18.51 -16.26 -6.34
CA ARG A 168 -19.35 -16.32 -7.54
C ARG A 168 -18.54 -15.94 -8.78
N ALA A 169 -17.81 -14.83 -8.74
CA ALA A 169 -16.99 -14.35 -9.86
C ALA A 169 -15.95 -15.40 -10.29
N LEU A 170 -15.29 -16.05 -9.32
CA LEU A 170 -14.33 -17.11 -9.57
C LEU A 170 -14.97 -18.35 -10.23
N ARG A 171 -16.19 -18.73 -9.80
CA ARG A 171 -16.92 -19.86 -10.39
C ARG A 171 -17.49 -19.59 -11.79
N THR A 172 -17.82 -18.33 -12.09
CA THR A 172 -18.33 -17.94 -13.41
C THR A 172 -17.23 -17.64 -14.42
N SER A 173 -15.97 -17.56 -13.97
CA SER A 173 -14.82 -17.35 -14.84
C SER A 173 -14.46 -18.67 -15.52
N ASP A 174 -14.61 -18.73 -16.84
CA ASP A 174 -14.15 -19.87 -17.64
C ASP A 174 -12.62 -20.04 -17.45
N PRO A 175 -12.07 -21.25 -17.25
CA PRO A 175 -10.62 -21.49 -17.18
C PRO A 175 -9.83 -20.90 -18.37
N VAL A 176 -10.48 -20.73 -19.54
CA VAL A 176 -9.89 -20.03 -20.70
C VAL A 176 -9.76 -18.51 -20.46
N THR A 177 -10.66 -17.92 -19.68
CA THR A 177 -10.62 -16.50 -19.31
C THR A 177 -9.53 -16.22 -18.28
N LEU A 178 -9.33 -17.10 -17.29
CA LEU A 178 -8.28 -16.93 -16.27
C LEU A 178 -6.86 -17.05 -16.85
N SER A 179 -6.65 -17.97 -17.80
CA SER A 179 -5.36 -18.13 -18.50
C SER A 179 -5.07 -16.99 -19.48
N SER A 180 -6.09 -16.41 -20.11
CA SER A 180 -5.92 -15.20 -20.94
C SER A 180 -5.70 -13.93 -20.10
N ILE A 181 -6.23 -13.85 -18.88
CA ILE A 181 -5.89 -12.81 -17.90
C ILE A 181 -4.43 -12.98 -17.45
N GLN A 182 -3.99 -14.20 -17.11
CA GLN A 182 -2.57 -14.48 -16.81
C GLN A 182 -1.62 -13.99 -17.90
N ASN A 183 -1.98 -14.15 -19.17
CA ASN A 183 -1.17 -13.68 -20.31
C ASN A 183 -1.29 -12.18 -20.62
N ARG A 184 -2.26 -11.47 -20.02
CA ARG A 184 -2.49 -10.02 -20.23
C ARG A 184 -2.18 -9.15 -19.02
N VAL A 185 -1.85 -9.74 -17.87
CA VAL A 185 -1.14 -9.01 -16.81
C VAL A 185 0.25 -8.72 -17.36
N PHE A 186 0.37 -7.63 -18.11
CA PHE A 186 1.67 -7.01 -18.28
C PHE A 186 2.18 -6.77 -16.87
N SER A 187 3.31 -7.40 -16.54
CA SER A 187 4.08 -7.05 -15.38
C SER A 187 4.52 -5.59 -15.56
N ILE A 188 3.66 -4.64 -15.16
CA ILE A 188 4.04 -3.24 -14.95
C ILE A 188 4.89 -3.26 -13.68
N SER A 189 6.11 -3.76 -13.85
CA SER A 189 7.12 -3.81 -12.81
C SER A 189 8.00 -2.58 -12.96
N TRP A 190 8.34 -1.97 -11.83
CA TRP A 190 9.31 -0.90 -11.79
C TRP A 190 10.64 -1.40 -12.37
N LYS A 191 11.16 -0.70 -13.39
CA LYS A 191 12.43 -1.06 -14.04
C LYS A 191 13.58 -0.31 -13.35
N ARG A 192 14.61 -1.04 -12.93
CA ARG A 192 15.85 -0.45 -12.40
C ARG A 192 16.51 0.50 -13.43
N PRO A 193 17.10 1.63 -13.02
CA PRO A 193 17.90 2.45 -13.91
C PRO A 193 19.24 1.77 -14.26
N GLU A 194 19.93 2.30 -15.27
CA GLU A 194 21.26 1.83 -15.67
C GLU A 194 22.31 2.07 -14.56
N GLU A 195 23.42 1.33 -14.60
CA GLU A 195 24.51 1.47 -13.65
C GLU A 195 25.02 2.93 -13.57
N GLY A 196 25.18 3.42 -12.34
CA GLY A 196 25.60 4.79 -12.09
C GLY A 196 24.52 5.86 -12.27
N TRP A 197 23.29 5.48 -12.60
CA TRP A 197 22.09 6.33 -12.56
C TRP A 197 21.28 6.09 -11.28
N VAL A 198 20.53 7.11 -10.89
CA VAL A 198 19.45 6.97 -9.91
C VAL A 198 18.11 7.21 -10.60
N LYS A 199 17.06 6.54 -10.12
CA LYS A 199 15.70 6.74 -10.57
C LYS A 199 14.91 7.47 -9.48
N LEU A 200 14.33 8.60 -9.84
CA LEU A 200 13.50 9.45 -9.02
C LEU A 200 12.03 9.26 -9.46
N ASN A 201 11.21 8.67 -8.60
CA ASN A 201 9.77 8.58 -8.79
C ASN A 201 9.09 9.67 -7.94
N THR A 202 8.22 10.48 -8.54
CA THR A 202 7.54 11.60 -7.86
C THR A 202 6.03 11.52 -8.02
N ASP A 203 5.31 12.10 -7.05
CA ASP A 203 3.85 12.11 -7.01
C ASP A 203 3.34 13.38 -6.30
N GLY A 204 2.25 13.95 -6.83
CA GLY A 204 1.51 15.08 -6.29
C GLY A 204 0.14 14.64 -5.79
N SER A 205 -0.24 15.10 -4.61
CA SER A 205 -1.53 14.80 -4.00
C SER A 205 -2.31 16.08 -3.69
N PHE A 206 -3.62 16.01 -3.82
CA PHE A 206 -4.55 17.10 -3.49
C PHE A 206 -5.74 16.55 -2.70
N PHE A 207 -6.14 17.27 -1.66
CA PHE A 207 -7.28 16.97 -0.83
C PHE A 207 -8.23 18.16 -0.81
N GLN A 208 -9.51 17.93 -1.16
CA GLN A 208 -10.45 19.02 -1.42
C GLN A 208 -10.91 19.77 -0.17
N ALA A 209 -10.94 19.16 1.01
CA ALA A 209 -11.50 19.78 2.22
C ALA A 209 -10.74 19.33 3.48
N PRO A 210 -9.75 20.09 3.99
CA PRO A 210 -9.40 21.47 3.63
C PRO A 210 -8.50 21.51 2.40
N GLU A 211 -8.86 22.24 1.35
CA GLU A 211 -8.10 22.41 0.09
C GLU A 211 -6.59 22.45 0.32
N SER A 212 -5.93 21.31 0.21
CA SER A 212 -4.52 21.17 0.59
C SER A 212 -3.85 20.17 -0.32
N ALA A 213 -2.68 20.56 -0.78
CA ALA A 213 -1.80 19.75 -1.59
C ALA A 213 -0.55 19.36 -0.81
N ALA A 214 -0.02 18.21 -1.17
CA ALA A 214 1.28 17.72 -0.73
C ALA A 214 1.95 17.01 -1.89
N CYS A 215 3.27 16.96 -1.89
CA CYS A 215 4.03 16.21 -2.87
C CYS A 215 5.07 15.32 -2.21
N GLY A 216 5.61 14.37 -2.97
CA GLY A 216 6.67 13.51 -2.49
C GLY A 216 7.44 12.85 -3.61
N GLY A 217 8.48 12.13 -3.22
CA GLY A 217 9.22 11.31 -4.15
C GLY A 217 10.21 10.39 -3.47
N ILE A 218 10.61 9.35 -4.20
CA ILE A 218 11.56 8.33 -3.78
C ILE A 218 12.65 8.16 -4.84
N MET A 219 13.89 8.05 -4.39
CA MET A 219 15.06 7.78 -5.21
C MET A 219 15.60 6.39 -4.91
N ARG A 220 15.85 5.63 -5.96
CA ARG A 220 16.53 4.33 -5.92
C ARG A 220 17.70 4.28 -6.88
N ASP A 221 18.73 3.53 -6.57
CA ASP A 221 19.88 3.33 -7.45
C ASP A 221 19.65 2.20 -8.47
N HIS A 222 20.68 1.89 -9.26
CA HIS A 222 20.70 0.86 -10.28
C HIS A 222 20.49 -0.58 -9.76
N ILE A 223 20.77 -0.86 -8.48
CA ILE A 223 20.45 -2.15 -7.86
C ILE A 223 19.06 -2.16 -7.22
N GLY A 224 18.32 -1.04 -7.29
CA GLY A 224 17.00 -0.87 -6.68
C GLY A 224 17.05 -0.49 -5.21
N SER A 225 18.24 -0.25 -4.65
CA SER A 225 18.40 0.14 -3.26
C SER A 225 17.89 1.56 -3.03
N PHE A 226 17.30 1.77 -1.86
CA PHE A 226 16.84 3.07 -1.43
C PHE A 226 18.02 4.05 -1.28
N VAL A 227 17.89 5.24 -1.87
CA VAL A 227 18.87 6.32 -1.75
C VAL A 227 18.33 7.45 -0.88
N SER A 228 17.10 7.90 -1.14
CA SER A 228 16.41 8.92 -0.36
C SER A 228 14.93 8.96 -0.70
N ALA A 229 14.13 9.56 0.18
CA ALA A 229 12.78 10.02 -0.13
C ALA A 229 12.54 11.41 0.48
N PHE A 230 11.47 12.06 0.06
CA PHE A 230 10.97 13.30 0.66
C PHE A 230 9.44 13.33 0.60
N SER A 231 8.86 14.14 1.47
CA SER A 231 7.45 14.53 1.44
C SER A 231 7.35 15.99 1.90
N CYS A 232 6.52 16.77 1.22
CA CYS A 232 6.37 18.20 1.47
C CYS A 232 4.90 18.59 1.41
N GLN A 233 4.41 19.32 2.42
CA GLN A 233 3.09 19.94 2.38
C GLN A 233 3.19 21.28 1.64
N LEU A 234 2.39 21.47 0.59
CA LEU A 234 2.45 22.63 -0.30
C LEU A 234 1.39 23.68 0.03
N GLY A 235 0.37 23.33 0.81
CA GLY A 235 -0.76 24.22 1.10
C GLY A 235 -1.74 24.24 -0.08
N ASN A 236 -2.32 25.39 -0.41
CA ASN A 236 -3.31 25.48 -1.47
C ASN A 236 -2.60 25.65 -2.82
N CYS A 237 -2.57 24.59 -3.63
CA CYS A 237 -2.18 24.67 -5.03
C CYS A 237 -2.94 23.63 -5.87
N SER A 238 -2.86 23.76 -7.20
CA SER A 238 -3.50 22.80 -8.09
C SER A 238 -2.80 21.44 -8.03
N ILE A 239 -3.48 20.38 -8.48
CA ILE A 239 -2.87 19.06 -8.61
C ILE A 239 -1.64 19.09 -9.55
N ILE A 240 -1.67 19.90 -10.61
CA ILE A 240 -0.54 20.04 -11.54
C ILE A 240 0.64 20.75 -10.88
N ASP A 241 0.39 21.76 -10.06
CA ASP A 241 1.45 22.40 -9.26
C ASP A 241 2.06 21.39 -8.29
N ALA A 242 1.25 20.57 -7.63
CA ALA A 242 1.74 19.56 -6.70
C ALA A 242 2.70 18.57 -7.38
N GLU A 243 2.34 18.09 -8.57
CA GLU A 243 3.19 17.24 -9.41
C GLU A 243 4.52 17.92 -9.81
N LEU A 244 4.45 19.15 -10.32
CA LEU A 244 5.64 19.89 -10.74
C LEU A 244 6.56 20.22 -9.55
N TRP A 245 5.98 20.55 -8.39
CA TRP A 245 6.73 20.73 -7.14
C TRP A 245 7.39 19.42 -6.68
N ALA A 246 6.72 18.28 -6.84
CA ALA A 246 7.30 16.96 -6.56
C ALA A 246 8.58 16.76 -7.39
N ILE A 247 8.49 16.99 -8.70
CA ILE A 247 9.62 16.87 -9.63
C ILE A 247 10.75 17.82 -9.25
N LEU A 248 10.44 19.11 -9.06
CA LEU A 248 11.42 20.14 -8.74
C LEU A 248 12.15 19.83 -7.42
N HIS A 249 11.42 19.45 -6.37
CA HIS A 249 12.02 19.08 -5.09
C HIS A 249 12.91 17.84 -5.21
N GLY A 250 12.44 16.80 -5.89
CA GLY A 250 13.22 15.59 -6.10
C GLY A 250 14.52 15.84 -6.86
N LEU A 251 14.48 16.67 -7.91
CA LEU A 251 15.66 17.05 -8.69
C LEU A 251 16.63 17.92 -7.89
N ARG A 252 16.14 18.90 -7.12
CA ARG A 252 16.98 19.71 -6.21
C ARG A 252 17.65 18.85 -5.16
N LEU A 253 16.93 17.89 -4.59
CA LEU A 253 17.46 16.95 -3.61
C LEU A 253 18.54 16.05 -4.21
N ALA A 254 18.32 15.54 -5.42
CA ALA A 254 19.34 14.77 -6.15
C ALA A 254 20.60 15.63 -6.41
N TYR A 255 20.40 16.87 -6.87
CA TYR A 255 21.49 17.80 -7.14
C TYR A 255 22.31 18.12 -5.88
N GLY A 256 21.64 18.41 -4.77
CA GLY A 256 22.27 18.70 -3.47
C GLY A 256 23.10 17.53 -2.94
N ARG A 257 22.74 16.29 -3.28
CA ARG A 257 23.51 15.08 -2.94
C ARG A 257 24.63 14.72 -3.91
N GLY A 258 24.92 15.57 -4.91
CA GLY A 258 25.93 15.28 -5.91
C GLY A 258 25.48 14.25 -6.97
N LEU A 259 24.21 13.85 -6.98
CA LEU A 259 23.67 12.94 -8.00
C LEU A 259 23.42 13.77 -9.27
N ARG A 260 24.07 13.38 -10.38
CA ARG A 260 24.02 14.10 -11.66
C ARG A 260 23.36 13.31 -12.79
N ARG A 261 23.22 11.99 -12.60
CA ARG A 261 22.58 11.08 -13.56
C ARG A 261 21.27 10.58 -12.95
N VAL A 262 20.17 11.23 -13.33
CA VAL A 262 18.83 10.98 -12.76
C VAL A 262 17.85 10.64 -13.88
N VAL A 263 17.15 9.51 -13.74
CA VAL A 263 15.95 9.19 -14.52
C VAL A 263 14.75 9.60 -13.67
N MET A 264 13.97 10.58 -14.12
CA MET A 264 12.77 11.04 -13.41
C MET A 264 11.51 10.43 -14.02
N GLU A 265 10.62 9.91 -13.17
CA GLU A 265 9.32 9.36 -13.54
C GLU A 265 8.22 10.00 -12.69
N SER A 266 7.14 10.42 -13.34
CA SER A 266 5.88 10.88 -12.74
C SER A 266 4.73 10.21 -13.50
N ASP A 267 3.63 9.93 -12.82
CA ASP A 267 2.39 9.43 -13.42
C ASP A 267 1.53 10.56 -14.04
N SER A 268 1.90 11.82 -13.81
CA SER A 268 1.28 12.99 -14.43
C SER A 268 1.85 13.27 -15.82
N LEU A 269 1.21 12.70 -16.84
CA LEU A 269 1.54 12.98 -18.25
C LEU A 269 1.50 14.48 -18.57
N VAL A 270 0.63 15.25 -17.91
CA VAL A 270 0.53 16.71 -18.10
C VAL A 270 1.79 17.40 -17.58
N ALA A 271 2.26 17.05 -16.37
CA ALA A 271 3.50 17.60 -15.82
C ALA A 271 4.71 17.25 -16.70
N ILE A 272 4.79 15.99 -17.18
CA ILE A 272 5.86 15.56 -18.10
C ILE A 272 5.83 16.36 -19.40
N ARG A 273 4.66 16.56 -20.01
CA ARG A 273 4.53 17.36 -21.24
C ARG A 273 4.91 18.80 -21.02
N PHE A 274 4.52 19.41 -19.90
CA PHE A 274 4.93 20.78 -19.59
C PHE A 274 6.46 20.89 -19.53
N LEU A 275 7.16 19.94 -18.91
CA LEU A 275 8.62 19.97 -18.85
C LEU A 275 9.31 19.68 -20.19
N GLN A 276 8.70 18.85 -21.04
CA GLN A 276 9.28 18.48 -22.35
C GLN A 276 9.01 19.53 -23.44
N GLU A 277 7.80 20.07 -23.47
CA GLU A 277 7.30 20.94 -24.54
C GLU A 277 7.22 22.41 -24.11
N GLY A 278 7.32 22.69 -22.82
CA GLY A 278 7.06 23.99 -22.22
C GLY A 278 5.56 24.23 -21.98
N CYS A 279 5.23 25.39 -21.42
CA CYS A 279 3.86 25.87 -21.31
C CYS A 279 3.78 27.35 -21.72
N VAL A 280 2.56 27.83 -22.03
CA VAL A 280 2.37 29.25 -22.36
C VAL A 280 2.81 30.15 -21.19
N PRO A 281 3.43 31.31 -21.45
CA PRO A 281 3.93 32.20 -20.40
C PRO A 281 2.90 32.67 -19.37
N THR A 282 1.61 32.67 -19.75
CA THR A 282 0.48 33.10 -18.92
C THR A 282 -0.11 31.95 -18.10
N HIS A 283 0.38 30.72 -18.26
CA HIS A 283 -0.11 29.57 -17.51
C HIS A 283 0.32 29.67 -16.04
N GLU A 284 -0.56 29.28 -15.12
CA GLU A 284 -0.31 29.37 -13.67
C GLU A 284 0.96 28.62 -13.25
N CYS A 285 1.19 27.45 -13.84
CA CYS A 285 2.39 26.63 -13.61
C CYS A 285 3.68 27.12 -14.32
N ALA A 286 3.64 28.17 -15.15
CA ALA A 286 4.81 28.63 -15.90
C ALA A 286 6.09 28.90 -15.07
N PRO A 287 6.01 29.36 -13.80
CA PRO A 287 7.19 29.50 -12.96
C PRO A 287 7.91 28.20 -12.60
N LEU A 288 7.26 27.03 -12.70
CA LEU A 288 7.82 25.73 -12.33
C LEU A 288 8.36 24.93 -13.53
N VAL A 289 8.05 25.39 -14.74
CA VAL A 289 8.37 24.70 -15.99
C VAL A 289 9.67 25.23 -16.64
N ARG A 290 10.17 26.37 -16.18
CA ARG A 290 11.32 27.10 -16.77
C ARG A 290 12.61 26.93 -16.01
#